data_AF-A0A7X7TXB7-F1
#
_entry.id   AF-A0A7X7TXB7-F1
#
_cell.length_a   1.000
_cell.length_b   1.000
_cell.length_c   1.000
_cell.angle_alpha   90.00
_cell.angle_beta   90.00
_cell.angle_gamma   90.00
#
_symmetry.space_group_name_H-M   'P 1'
#
loop_
_entity.id
_entity.type
_entity.pdbx_description
1 polymer ?
#
loop_
_entity_poly.entity_id
_entity_poly.type
_entity_poly.pdbx_seq_one_letter_code
_entity_poly.pdbx_strand_id
1 'polypeptide(L)'
;MFALWEEIKRLFDKRYPFFSTLGYFFEALNFYLYLLIVNRLDFSILFFMFFFCMVFVGNFIFSAITSLYIDVQNNEQLRARDVFHFYGLSEYLTFILIPLAYIGFFKINPFLLITAVMFFIWILRIWMVKKCTDFGFINSVIAVLFPHIIIFTVGFMSAIVLALSVVFGIYA
;
A
#
# COMPACT_ATOMS: atom_id res chain seq x y z
N MET A 1 22.56 0.20 -5.63
CA MET A 1 21.11 0.04 -5.38
C MET A 1 20.35 1.37 -5.42
N PHE A 2 20.89 2.49 -4.89
CA PHE A 2 20.52 3.83 -5.40
C PHE A 2 20.69 3.89 -6.91
N ALA A 3 21.79 3.29 -7.41
CA ALA A 3 22.00 3.02 -8.83
C ALA A 3 20.88 2.19 -9.47
N LEU A 4 20.28 1.20 -8.78
CA LEU A 4 19.19 0.39 -9.33
C LEU A 4 17.89 1.21 -9.42
N TRP A 5 17.62 2.07 -8.44
CA TRP A 5 16.47 2.97 -8.46
C TRP A 5 16.61 4.05 -9.54
N GLU A 6 17.78 4.68 -9.62
CA GLU A 6 18.14 5.60 -10.70
C GLU A 6 18.11 4.90 -12.06
N GLU A 7 18.55 3.64 -12.14
CA GLU A 7 18.55 2.83 -13.35
C GLU A 7 17.13 2.43 -13.75
N ILE A 8 16.25 2.05 -12.81
CA ILE A 8 14.81 1.88 -13.06
C ILE A 8 14.21 3.19 -13.57
N LYS A 9 14.49 4.31 -12.89
CA LYS A 9 13.98 5.63 -13.28
C LYS A 9 14.50 6.05 -14.66
N ARG A 10 15.74 5.70 -14.99
CA ARG A 10 16.40 5.96 -16.28
C ARG A 10 15.92 5.02 -17.38
N LEU A 11 15.64 3.75 -17.06
CA LEU A 11 15.09 2.74 -17.98
C LEU A 11 13.67 3.13 -18.41
N PHE A 12 12.89 3.70 -17.49
CA PHE A 12 11.53 4.15 -17.78
C PHE A 12 11.44 5.63 -18.18
N ASP A 13 12.52 6.40 -18.02
CA ASP A 13 12.68 7.80 -18.38
C ASP A 13 11.38 8.63 -18.12
N LYS A 14 10.84 9.32 -19.12
CA LYS A 14 9.61 10.13 -18.99
C LYS A 14 8.34 9.32 -18.69
N ARG A 15 8.36 8.00 -18.91
CA ARG A 15 7.19 7.11 -18.69
C ARG A 15 7.15 6.52 -17.29
N TYR A 16 8.19 6.70 -16.49
CA TYR A 16 8.26 6.22 -15.12
C TYR A 16 7.01 6.55 -14.28
N PRO A 17 6.47 7.79 -14.30
CA PRO A 17 5.24 8.11 -13.55
C PRO A 17 4.04 7.28 -13.99
N PHE A 18 3.93 7.00 -15.29
CA PHE A 18 2.84 6.20 -15.86
C PHE A 18 2.93 4.74 -15.42
N PHE A 19 4.10 4.12 -15.57
CA PHE A 19 4.30 2.73 -15.13
C PHE A 19 4.10 2.58 -13.62
N SER A 20 4.64 3.50 -12.84
CA SER A 20 4.39 3.50 -11.40
C SER A 20 2.90 3.59 -11.06
N THR A 21 2.16 4.49 -11.71
CA THR A 21 0.72 4.66 -11.46
C THR A 21 -0.09 3.43 -11.89
N LEU A 22 0.31 2.77 -12.97
CA LEU A 22 -0.29 1.51 -13.41
C LEU A 22 -0.18 0.41 -12.35
N GLY A 23 0.85 0.41 -11.51
CA GLY A 23 0.98 -0.55 -10.43
C GLY A 23 -0.20 -0.54 -9.46
N TYR A 24 -0.76 0.63 -9.12
CA TYR A 24 -1.98 0.74 -8.31
C TYR A 24 -3.21 0.18 -9.02
N PHE A 25 -3.31 0.41 -10.33
CA PHE A 25 -4.38 -0.17 -11.13
C PHE A 25 -4.30 -1.69 -11.12
N PHE A 26 -3.09 -2.23 -11.28
CA PHE A 26 -2.86 -3.65 -11.23
C PHE A 26 -3.06 -4.24 -9.83
N GLU A 27 -2.68 -3.58 -8.76
CA GLU A 27 -3.03 -4.01 -7.39
C GLU A 27 -4.54 -4.12 -7.23
N ALA A 28 -5.27 -3.05 -7.56
CA ALA A 28 -6.72 -3.05 -7.45
C ALA A 28 -7.34 -4.16 -8.30
N LEU A 29 -6.83 -4.37 -9.52
CA LEU A 29 -7.30 -5.41 -10.42
C LEU A 29 -6.98 -6.81 -9.88
N ASN A 30 -5.76 -7.05 -9.41
CA ASN A 30 -5.33 -8.33 -8.87
C ASN A 30 -6.11 -8.70 -7.62
N PHE A 31 -6.29 -7.77 -6.68
CA PHE A 31 -7.12 -7.99 -5.51
C PHE A 31 -8.58 -8.24 -5.89
N TYR A 32 -9.12 -7.48 -6.84
CA TYR A 32 -10.50 -7.66 -7.25
C TYR A 32 -10.73 -9.00 -7.95
N LEU A 33 -9.86 -9.38 -8.89
CA LEU A 33 -9.87 -10.69 -9.55
C LEU A 33 -9.70 -11.82 -8.54
N TYR A 34 -8.79 -11.66 -7.58
CA TYR A 34 -8.63 -12.61 -6.48
C TYR A 34 -9.94 -12.82 -5.72
N LEU A 35 -10.63 -11.73 -5.33
CA LEU A 35 -11.90 -11.80 -4.61
C LEU A 35 -13.02 -12.44 -5.46
N LEU A 36 -13.08 -12.12 -6.77
CA LEU A 36 -14.02 -12.74 -7.69
C LEU A 36 -13.79 -14.25 -7.79
N ILE A 37 -12.54 -14.68 -7.93
CA ILE A 37 -12.21 -16.09 -8.03
C ILE A 37 -12.52 -16.79 -6.70
N VAL A 38 -11.97 -16.30 -5.57
CA VAL A 38 -12.08 -16.92 -4.23
C VAL A 38 -13.51 -16.92 -3.68
N ASN A 39 -14.21 -15.79 -3.77
CA ASN A 39 -15.55 -15.62 -3.20
C ASN A 39 -16.67 -15.82 -4.22
N ARG A 40 -16.36 -16.15 -5.48
CA ARG A 40 -17.32 -16.34 -6.58
C ARG A 40 -18.30 -15.18 -6.72
N LEU A 41 -17.79 -13.96 -6.55
CA LEU A 41 -18.58 -12.75 -6.69
C LEU A 41 -18.83 -12.44 -8.18
N ASP A 42 -19.92 -11.73 -8.46
CA ASP A 42 -20.16 -11.19 -9.79
C ASP A 42 -19.28 -9.96 -10.06
N PHE A 43 -18.87 -9.82 -11.31
CA PHE A 43 -18.08 -8.68 -11.75
C PHE A 43 -18.93 -7.39 -11.77
N SER A 44 -18.38 -6.33 -11.18
CA SER A 44 -18.96 -4.99 -11.11
C SER A 44 -17.87 -3.94 -11.35
N ILE A 45 -18.01 -3.22 -12.46
CA ILE A 45 -17.10 -2.13 -12.82
C ILE A 45 -17.10 -1.04 -11.75
N LEU A 46 -18.28 -0.71 -11.19
CA LEU A 46 -18.40 0.32 -10.16
C LEU A 46 -17.65 -0.07 -8.89
N PHE A 47 -17.74 -1.35 -8.48
CA PHE A 47 -17.04 -1.83 -7.30
C PHE A 47 -15.52 -1.89 -7.53
N PHE A 48 -15.08 -2.30 -8.73
CA PHE A 48 -13.68 -2.21 -9.13
C PHE A 48 -13.15 -0.77 -9.09
N MET A 49 -13.89 0.17 -9.68
CA MET A 49 -13.51 1.59 -9.70
C MET A 49 -13.43 2.18 -8.29
N PHE A 50 -14.38 1.84 -7.42
CA PHE A 50 -14.34 2.24 -6.01
C PHE A 50 -13.09 1.70 -5.31
N PHE A 51 -12.77 0.41 -5.50
CA PHE A 51 -11.59 -0.21 -4.91
C PHE A 51 -10.29 0.41 -5.43
N PHE A 52 -10.21 0.68 -6.73
CA PHE A 52 -9.07 1.37 -7.34
C PHE A 52 -8.87 2.78 -6.76
N CYS A 53 -9.95 3.55 -6.61
CA CYS A 53 -9.88 4.86 -5.96
C CYS A 53 -9.38 4.76 -4.50
N MET A 54 -9.88 3.79 -3.74
CA MET A 54 -9.43 3.55 -2.35
C MET A 54 -7.94 3.21 -2.29
N VAL A 55 -7.47 2.29 -3.15
CA VAL A 55 -6.06 1.91 -3.25
C VAL A 55 -5.18 3.11 -3.60
N PHE A 56 -5.60 3.89 -4.61
CA PHE A 56 -4.84 5.05 -5.09
C PHE A 56 -4.74 6.15 -4.03
N VAL A 57 -5.88 6.55 -3.45
CA VAL A 57 -5.93 7.59 -2.40
C VAL A 57 -5.22 7.13 -1.14
N GLY A 58 -5.40 5.87 -0.73
CA GLY A 58 -4.71 5.28 0.41
C GLY A 58 -3.19 5.35 0.25
N ASN A 59 -2.67 4.89 -0.89
CA ASN A 59 -1.23 4.95 -1.15
C ASN A 59 -0.70 6.39 -1.27
N PHE A 60 -1.51 7.34 -1.76
CA PHE A 60 -1.15 8.75 -1.75
C PHE A 60 -0.99 9.28 -0.33
N ILE A 61 -1.96 9.04 0.55
CA ILE A 61 -1.89 9.43 1.97
C ILE A 61 -0.66 8.79 2.64
N PHE A 62 -0.42 7.50 2.40
CA PHE A 62 0.72 6.80 3.00
C PHE A 62 2.04 7.40 2.54
N SER A 63 2.19 7.68 1.25
CA SER A 63 3.40 8.30 0.71
C SER A 63 3.67 9.68 1.32
N ALA A 64 2.62 10.46 1.56
CA ALA A 64 2.72 11.78 2.18
C ALA A 64 3.13 11.68 3.66
N ILE A 65 2.53 10.77 4.42
CA ILE A 65 2.88 10.56 5.83
C ILE A 65 4.31 10.02 5.96
N THR A 66 4.71 9.05 5.14
CA THR A 66 6.08 8.51 5.15
C THR A 66 7.11 9.60 4.83
N SER A 67 6.85 10.41 3.81
CA SER A 67 7.70 11.55 3.44
C SER A 67 7.80 12.57 4.57
N LEU A 68 6.67 12.96 5.17
CA LEU A 68 6.64 13.88 6.30
C LEU A 68 7.40 13.33 7.52
N TYR A 69 7.27 12.03 7.81
CA TYR A 69 8.00 11.39 8.91
C TYR A 69 9.52 11.47 8.68
N ILE A 70 9.98 11.23 7.45
CA ILE A 70 11.40 11.34 7.08
C ILE A 70 11.88 12.78 7.23
N ASP A 71 11.14 13.74 6.67
CA ASP A 71 11.48 15.17 6.70
C ASP A 71 11.54 15.74 8.12
N VAL A 72 10.77 15.20 9.08
CA VAL A 72 10.79 15.63 10.49
C VAL A 72 11.95 15.03 11.27
N GLN A 73 12.35 13.80 10.94
CA GLN A 73 13.33 13.03 11.70
C GLN A 73 14.78 13.22 11.19
N ASN A 74 14.95 13.66 9.95
CA ASN A 74 16.26 13.91 9.34
C ASN A 74 16.27 15.22 8.55
N ASN A 75 17.45 15.80 8.34
CA ASN A 75 17.64 16.92 7.40
C ASN A 75 17.59 16.49 5.92
N GLU A 76 17.20 15.23 5.65
CA GLU A 76 17.07 14.69 4.30
C GLU A 76 15.64 14.89 3.81
N GLN A 77 15.49 15.28 2.55
CA GLN A 77 14.18 15.50 1.94
C GLN A 77 13.88 14.38 0.94
N LEU A 78 13.06 13.42 1.36
CA LEU A 78 12.51 12.42 0.43
C LEU A 78 11.12 12.87 0.01
N ARG A 79 11.00 13.37 -1.24
CA ARG A 79 9.73 13.90 -1.76
C ARG A 79 8.64 12.83 -1.76
N ALA A 80 7.46 13.18 -1.24
CA ALA A 80 6.27 12.32 -1.24
C ALA A 80 5.96 11.72 -2.63
N ARG A 81 6.16 12.49 -3.71
CA ARG A 81 6.00 12.00 -5.09
C ARG A 81 6.88 10.79 -5.40
N ASP A 82 8.14 10.78 -4.95
CA ASP A 82 9.07 9.71 -5.26
C ASP A 82 8.75 8.46 -4.41
N VAL A 83 8.29 8.66 -3.16
CA VAL A 83 7.74 7.58 -2.31
C VAL A 83 6.48 6.97 -2.93
N PHE A 84 5.55 7.83 -3.38
CA PHE A 84 4.34 7.43 -4.09
C PHE A 84 4.73 6.56 -5.29
N HIS A 85 5.66 7.04 -6.12
CA HIS A 85 5.98 6.27 -7.30
C HIS A 85 6.65 4.92 -7.00
N PHE A 86 7.46 4.84 -5.94
CA PHE A 86 8.00 3.56 -5.46
C PHE A 86 6.89 2.63 -4.98
N TYR A 87 5.93 3.15 -4.23
CA TYR A 87 4.82 2.36 -3.72
C TYR A 87 4.05 1.76 -4.89
N GLY A 88 3.71 2.56 -5.90
CA GLY A 88 3.08 2.05 -7.13
C GLY A 88 3.90 0.94 -7.81
N LEU A 89 5.22 1.05 -7.87
CA LEU A 89 6.05 -0.04 -8.41
C LEU A 89 6.04 -1.30 -7.53
N SER A 90 6.03 -1.14 -6.20
CA SER A 90 5.96 -2.27 -5.27
C SER A 90 4.65 -3.06 -5.41
N GLU A 91 3.59 -2.39 -5.85
CA GLU A 91 2.26 -2.98 -6.02
C GLU A 91 2.16 -3.99 -7.16
N TYR A 92 3.11 -3.98 -8.10
CA TYR A 92 3.22 -5.06 -9.08
C TYR A 92 3.50 -6.43 -8.44
N LEU A 93 3.98 -6.49 -7.19
CA LEU A 93 4.14 -7.77 -6.48
C LEU A 93 2.79 -8.45 -6.21
N THR A 94 1.68 -7.72 -6.22
CA THR A 94 0.33 -8.28 -6.08
C THR A 94 -0.07 -9.21 -7.23
N PHE A 95 0.64 -9.19 -8.36
CA PHE A 95 0.45 -10.16 -9.44
C PHE A 95 0.68 -11.61 -8.99
N ILE A 96 1.43 -11.82 -7.91
CA ILE A 96 1.61 -13.13 -7.29
C ILE A 96 0.28 -13.68 -6.74
N LEU A 97 -0.68 -12.80 -6.39
CA LEU A 97 -1.97 -13.19 -5.83
C LEU A 97 -2.80 -14.04 -6.79
N ILE A 98 -2.89 -13.71 -8.09
CA ILE A 98 -3.75 -14.46 -9.02
C ILE A 98 -3.27 -15.91 -9.18
N PRO A 99 -2.01 -16.20 -9.57
CA PRO A 99 -1.52 -17.57 -9.66
C PRO A 99 -1.64 -18.32 -8.33
N LEU A 100 -1.33 -17.67 -7.21
CA LEU A 100 -1.44 -18.30 -5.90
C LEU A 100 -2.90 -18.48 -5.45
N ALA A 101 -3.86 -17.71 -5.95
CA ALA A 101 -5.28 -17.97 -5.75
C ALA A 101 -5.67 -19.30 -6.39
N TYR A 102 -5.28 -19.54 -7.64
CA TYR A 102 -5.55 -20.80 -8.34
C TYR A 102 -4.92 -22.00 -7.64
N ILE A 103 -3.67 -21.88 -7.14
CA ILE A 103 -3.03 -22.94 -6.35
C ILE A 103 -3.69 -23.08 -4.98
N GLY A 104 -4.02 -21.95 -4.35
CA GLY A 104 -4.64 -21.86 -3.03
C GLY A 104 -6.03 -22.47 -2.97
N PHE A 105 -6.80 -22.37 -4.06
CA PHE A 105 -8.05 -23.11 -4.29
C PHE A 105 -7.92 -24.62 -4.03
N PHE A 106 -6.72 -25.16 -4.16
CA PHE A 106 -6.47 -26.58 -3.90
C PHE A 106 -5.88 -26.84 -2.52
N LYS A 107 -5.13 -25.92 -1.87
CA LYS A 107 -4.38 -26.24 -0.62
C LYS A 107 -4.04 -25.10 0.38
N ILE A 108 -4.13 -23.80 0.06
CA ILE A 108 -3.59 -22.71 0.91
C ILE A 108 -4.71 -21.80 1.40
N ASN A 109 -4.67 -21.40 2.68
CA ASN A 109 -5.62 -20.45 3.25
C ASN A 109 -5.50 -19.07 2.55
N PRO A 110 -6.59 -18.55 1.95
CA PRO A 110 -6.70 -17.22 1.35
C PRO A 110 -6.08 -16.08 2.18
N PHE A 111 -6.34 -16.09 3.49
CA PHE A 111 -5.87 -15.04 4.40
C PHE A 111 -4.35 -15.05 4.59
N LEU A 112 -3.75 -16.24 4.66
CA LEU A 112 -2.30 -16.39 4.77
C LEU A 112 -1.58 -15.88 3.51
N LEU A 113 -2.17 -16.15 2.34
CA LEU A 113 -1.65 -15.66 1.07
C LEU A 113 -1.61 -14.13 0.99
N ILE A 114 -2.74 -13.47 1.29
CA ILE A 114 -2.80 -12.00 1.32
C ILE A 114 -1.76 -11.45 2.30
N THR A 115 -1.72 -12.00 3.51
CA THR A 115 -0.79 -11.55 4.55
C THR A 115 0.67 -11.67 4.10
N ALA A 116 1.04 -12.78 3.47
CA ALA A 116 2.40 -12.98 2.97
C ALA A 116 2.78 -11.95 1.89
N VAL A 117 1.90 -11.72 0.90
CA VAL A 117 2.16 -10.74 -0.17
C VAL A 117 2.29 -9.32 0.39
N MET A 118 1.38 -8.91 1.27
CA MET A 118 1.45 -7.60 1.92
C MET A 118 2.72 -7.43 2.75
N PHE A 119 3.15 -8.48 3.45
CA PHE A 119 4.40 -8.47 4.21
C PHE A 119 5.63 -8.30 3.30
N PHE A 120 5.66 -8.96 2.14
CA PHE A 120 6.73 -8.75 1.15
C PHE A 120 6.76 -7.31 0.61
N ILE A 121 5.60 -6.72 0.33
CA ILE A 121 5.48 -5.32 -0.10
C ILE A 121 6.04 -4.39 0.98
N TRP A 122 5.69 -4.61 2.26
CA TRP A 122 6.24 -3.82 3.38
C TRP A 122 7.76 -3.94 3.48
N ILE A 123 8.33 -5.14 3.40
CA ILE A 123 9.79 -5.32 3.43
C ILE A 123 10.46 -4.52 2.30
N LEU A 124 9.91 -4.57 1.08
CA LEU A 124 10.45 -3.83 -0.05
C LEU A 124 10.44 -2.31 0.21
N ARG A 125 9.33 -1.79 0.75
CA ARG A 125 9.17 -0.37 1.11
C ARG A 125 10.13 0.06 2.23
N ILE A 126 10.30 -0.79 3.25
CA ILE A 126 11.24 -0.53 4.37
C ILE A 126 12.67 -0.49 3.85
N TRP A 127 13.02 -1.42 2.96
CA TRP A 127 14.33 -1.44 2.32
C TRP A 127 14.57 -0.22 1.46
N MET A 128 13.56 0.27 0.73
CA MET A 128 13.68 1.52 -0.02
C MET A 128 13.96 2.70 0.90
N VAL A 129 13.18 2.90 1.97
CA VAL A 129 13.42 3.99 2.92
C VAL A 129 14.82 3.90 3.50
N LYS A 130 15.24 2.71 3.96
CA LYS A 130 16.59 2.46 4.50
C LYS A 130 17.71 2.77 3.51
N LYS A 131 17.46 2.64 2.21
CA LYS A 131 18.46 2.89 1.16
C LYS A 131 18.45 4.32 0.66
N CYS A 132 17.30 4.98 0.71
CA CYS A 132 17.11 6.37 0.27
C CYS A 132 17.36 7.39 1.37
N THR A 133 17.56 6.95 2.61
CA THR A 133 17.82 7.78 3.79
C THR A 133 18.95 7.19 4.62
N ASP A 134 19.57 8.00 5.47
CA ASP A 134 20.58 7.55 6.45
C ASP A 134 19.97 6.84 7.68
N PHE A 135 18.68 6.46 7.61
CA PHE A 135 18.01 5.80 8.72
C PHE A 135 18.57 4.41 9.04
N GLY A 136 18.67 4.16 10.34
CA GLY A 136 18.75 2.80 10.87
C GLY A 136 17.55 1.96 10.44
N PHE A 137 17.70 0.63 10.47
CA PHE A 137 16.63 -0.29 10.07
C PHE A 137 15.33 -0.06 10.85
N ILE A 138 15.43 0.17 12.16
CA ILE A 138 14.27 0.41 13.04
C ILE A 138 13.51 1.67 12.60
N ASN A 139 14.20 2.79 12.34
CA ASN A 139 13.55 4.02 11.90
C ASN A 139 12.89 3.87 10.52
N SER A 140 13.47 3.06 9.64
CA SER A 140 12.87 2.73 8.34
C SER A 140 11.60 1.89 8.48
N VAL A 141 11.59 0.93 9.42
CA VAL A 141 10.39 0.15 9.78
C VAL A 141 9.30 1.09 10.28
N ILE A 142 9.64 1.96 11.23
CA ILE A 142 8.68 2.92 11.78
C ILE A 142 8.15 3.83 10.66
N ALA A 143 9.00 4.42 9.82
CA ALA A 143 8.57 5.31 8.74
C ALA A 143 7.50 4.69 7.82
N VAL A 144 7.63 3.40 7.46
CA VAL A 144 6.67 2.71 6.60
C VAL A 144 5.42 2.25 7.35
N LEU A 145 5.54 1.87 8.62
CA LEU A 145 4.40 1.42 9.44
C LEU A 145 3.63 2.57 10.09
N PHE A 146 4.25 3.74 10.24
CA PHE A 146 3.65 4.91 10.89
C PHE A 146 2.34 5.38 10.25
N PRO A 147 2.19 5.44 8.91
CA PRO A 147 0.90 5.71 8.28
C PRO A 147 -0.20 4.74 8.72
N HIS A 148 0.13 3.46 8.88
CA HIS A 148 -0.82 2.44 9.33
C HIS A 148 -1.22 2.72 10.78
N ILE A 149 -0.26 2.99 11.66
CA ILE A 149 -0.51 3.30 13.08
C ILE A 149 -1.43 4.51 13.21
N ILE A 150 -1.19 5.57 12.44
CA ILE A 150 -2.06 6.77 12.45
C ILE A 150 -3.48 6.40 12.05
N ILE A 151 -3.66 5.70 10.93
CA ILE A 151 -4.99 5.35 10.43
C ILE A 151 -5.72 4.42 11.39
N PHE A 152 -5.04 3.42 11.95
CA PHE A 152 -5.63 2.53 12.96
C PHE A 152 -6.04 3.30 14.22
N THR A 153 -5.20 4.22 14.70
CA THR A 153 -5.51 5.03 15.88
C THR A 153 -6.69 5.96 15.64
N VAL A 154 -6.70 6.69 14.52
CA VAL A 154 -7.80 7.60 14.15
C VAL A 154 -9.10 6.82 13.94
N GLY A 155 -9.03 5.67 13.26
CA GLY A 155 -10.18 4.80 13.05
C GLY A 155 -10.74 4.25 14.36
N PHE A 156 -9.89 3.78 15.26
CA PHE A 156 -10.28 3.29 16.58
C PHE A 156 -10.93 4.37 17.43
N MET A 157 -10.35 5.58 17.48
CA MET A 157 -10.92 6.70 18.22
C MET A 157 -12.27 7.14 17.65
N SER A 158 -12.40 7.17 16.32
CA SER A 158 -13.67 7.50 15.64
C SER A 158 -14.74 6.46 15.96
N ALA A 159 -14.39 5.17 16.00
CA ALA A 159 -15.31 4.10 16.38
C ALA A 159 -15.78 4.22 17.83
N ILE A 160 -14.90 4.59 18.77
CA ILE A 160 -15.29 4.87 20.16
C ILE A 160 -16.27 6.04 20.22
N VAL A 161 -15.98 7.15 19.55
CA VAL A 161 -16.86 8.32 19.53
C VAL A 161 -18.24 7.96 18.97
N LEU A 162 -18.28 7.20 17.86
CA LEU A 162 -19.52 6.73 17.27
C LEU A 162 -20.29 5.83 18.25
N ALA A 163 -19.63 4.85 18.87
CA ALA A 163 -20.26 3.94 19.82
C ALA A 163 -20.83 4.69 21.03
N LEU A 164 -20.09 5.63 21.61
CA LEU A 164 -20.58 6.47 22.70
C LEU A 164 -21.74 7.35 22.25
N SER A 165 -21.71 7.89 21.03
CA SER A 165 -22.80 8.72 20.52
C SER A 165 -24.11 7.95 20.32
N VAL A 166 -24.04 6.67 19.99
CA VAL A 166 -25.20 5.75 19.94
C VAL A 166 -25.69 5.44 21.36
N VAL A 167 -24.77 5.12 22.29
CA VAL A 167 -25.11 4.81 23.69
C VAL A 167 -25.78 6.00 24.39
N PHE A 168 -25.33 7.22 24.11
CA PHE A 168 -25.87 8.45 24.68
C PHE A 168 -27.01 9.07 23.85
N GLY A 169 -27.47 8.42 22.78
CA GLY A 169 -28.62 8.87 21.98
C GLY A 169 -28.40 10.19 21.24
N ILE A 170 -27.16 10.56 20.94
CA ILE A 170 -26.81 11.79 20.22
C ILE A 170 -27.11 11.63 18.72
N TYR A 171 -26.92 10.42 18.18
CA TYR A 171 -27.37 10.01 16.87
C TYR A 171 -28.35 8.84 17.02
N ALA A 172 -29.62 9.09 16.68
CA ALA A 172 -30.66 8.07 16.55
C ALA A 172 -30.66 7.47 15.13
#